data_AF-A0A918VDF6-F1
#
_entry.id   AF-A0A918VDF6-F1
#
_cell.length_a   1.000
_cell.length_b   1.000
_cell.length_c   1.000
_cell.angle_alpha   90.00
_cell.angle_beta   90.00
_cell.angle_gamma   90.00
#
_symmetry.space_group_name_H-M   'P 1'
#
loop_
_entity.id
_entity.type
_entity.pdbx_description
1 polymer ?
#
loop_
_entity_poly.entity_id
_entity_poly.type
_entity_poly.pdbx_seq_one_letter_code
_entity_poly.pdbx_strand_id
1 'polypeptide(L)'
;MTNHSGDHRDTTGSFGNDDLHRSDAARAASADDRVMHGAHGTEQQVTLRTPAELADALPYLLGYRPEDSIVLVALHDQDGRGRFGGRARLGIPADEADWRCAAEQLARGLVTGSERRGARPGQMVAFVCQEPAPGETGRQVKERLHPLVQALREECGRLDVPVIEALCISDGRFWSYCCPIESCCPPEGTPMGLPGTSVLAAAATYAGIQVRGSLRELRARLLPWETSATREQEAALDAAERQLVPRILHDATREAVAEETLDLAERIIKRFAEAPPVSGTAPADLRDDQLLGHEEAAALILGLQDRTTRDHAAAWMEGDEAVPALRLWRALARRCVGPYGEHAAAPLTLAGWVAWSTGDELEAREALAMALGADPDYLFARLLHQACNEGLDPESIRRCLRAERAGRAHRAQRARQGEPEGSGGAVSGTTGDPQGLPTPFPEDVAEGSRRKSPSHSTATGPASSRRRIRPASAVPDSDRPAVTRTDPARPHTPGPTGRPARTTGKGVARRRVTGSGKARQGGEAGETEA
;
A
#
# COMPACT_ATOMS: atom_id res chain seq x y z
N MET A 1 27.54 26.90 -68.23
CA MET A 1 28.29 25.77 -68.83
C MET A 1 29.17 25.19 -67.73
N THR A 2 29.28 23.85 -67.62
CA THR A 2 30.24 23.07 -66.78
C THR A 2 30.30 23.41 -65.27
N ASN A 3 29.91 22.50 -64.36
CA ASN A 3 30.72 21.38 -63.79
C ASN A 3 31.91 21.87 -62.95
N HIS A 4 32.28 21.32 -61.78
CA HIS A 4 31.83 20.17 -60.93
C HIS A 4 31.91 20.64 -59.45
N SER A 5 31.38 20.00 -58.40
CA SER A 5 30.56 18.78 -58.14
C SER A 5 29.87 18.99 -56.75
N GLY A 6 29.18 18.08 -56.06
CA GLY A 6 28.82 16.66 -56.22
C GLY A 6 28.39 16.10 -54.84
N ASP A 7 27.73 14.93 -54.77
CA ASP A 7 27.09 14.41 -53.53
C ASP A 7 26.95 12.87 -53.57
N HIS A 8 26.92 12.20 -52.41
CA HIS A 8 26.66 10.75 -52.30
C HIS A 8 26.00 10.38 -50.96
N ARG A 9 24.82 9.75 -51.05
CA ARG A 9 24.17 9.01 -49.96
C ARG A 9 24.42 7.51 -50.14
N ASP A 10 24.27 6.75 -49.06
CA ASP A 10 24.03 5.30 -49.10
C ASP A 10 23.06 4.88 -48.00
N THR A 11 22.34 3.77 -48.21
CA THR A 11 21.16 3.39 -47.43
C THR A 11 20.96 1.87 -47.37
N THR A 12 20.74 1.35 -46.14
CA THR A 12 20.24 -0.01 -45.80
C THR A 12 20.98 -1.26 -46.32
N GLY A 13 21.13 -2.24 -45.42
CA GLY A 13 21.41 -3.64 -45.76
C GLY A 13 20.59 -4.57 -44.88
N SER A 14 20.06 -5.65 -45.45
CA SER A 14 19.32 -6.70 -44.74
C SER A 14 19.64 -8.04 -45.39
N PHE A 15 19.84 -9.08 -44.58
CA PHE A 15 20.14 -10.43 -45.05
C PHE A 15 19.48 -11.48 -44.14
N GLY A 16 18.68 -12.35 -44.76
CA GLY A 16 18.37 -13.69 -44.24
C GLY A 16 19.00 -14.73 -45.16
N ASN A 17 19.08 -15.98 -44.72
CA ASN A 17 19.61 -17.07 -45.53
C ASN A 17 18.94 -18.40 -45.14
N ASP A 18 18.33 -19.08 -46.11
CA ASP A 18 17.94 -20.48 -46.09
C ASP A 18 18.74 -21.19 -47.20
N ASP A 19 19.19 -22.44 -46.98
CA ASP A 19 19.40 -23.35 -48.11
C ASP A 19 19.37 -24.84 -47.69
N LEU A 20 19.18 -25.74 -48.67
CA LEU A 20 18.68 -27.11 -48.49
C LEU A 20 19.67 -28.20 -48.96
N HIS A 21 19.65 -29.38 -48.33
CA HIS A 21 20.22 -30.61 -48.91
C HIS A 21 19.42 -31.90 -48.61
N ARG A 22 19.68 -32.94 -49.42
CA ARG A 22 18.83 -34.11 -49.74
C ARG A 22 19.70 -35.15 -50.50
N SER A 23 19.47 -36.46 -50.56
CA SER A 23 18.37 -37.35 -50.11
C SER A 23 18.90 -38.31 -48.99
N ASP A 24 18.51 -39.58 -48.77
CA ASP A 24 17.56 -40.52 -49.39
C ASP A 24 17.03 -41.59 -48.38
N ALA A 25 16.10 -42.45 -48.83
CA ALA A 25 15.15 -43.14 -47.95
C ALA A 25 15.49 -44.58 -47.50
N ALA A 26 14.97 -44.94 -46.31
CA ALA A 26 14.67 -46.32 -45.89
C ALA A 26 13.34 -46.35 -45.10
N ARG A 27 12.55 -47.44 -45.23
CA ARG A 27 11.22 -47.59 -44.60
C ARG A 27 11.28 -48.46 -43.34
N ALA A 28 10.69 -47.96 -42.24
CA ALA A 28 10.08 -48.76 -41.17
C ALA A 28 8.94 -47.94 -40.55
N ALA A 29 7.98 -48.57 -39.88
CA ALA A 29 6.78 -47.91 -39.37
C ALA A 29 6.48 -48.24 -37.91
N SER A 30 6.20 -47.21 -37.12
CA SER A 30 5.45 -47.24 -35.87
C SER A 30 4.81 -45.87 -35.65
N ALA A 31 3.67 -45.81 -34.95
CA ALA A 31 2.99 -44.56 -34.65
C ALA A 31 3.64 -43.83 -33.45
N ASP A 32 3.53 -42.51 -33.43
CA ASP A 32 3.01 -41.82 -32.24
C ASP A 32 2.33 -40.49 -32.65
N ASP A 33 1.62 -39.86 -31.72
CA ASP A 33 0.53 -38.92 -32.00
C ASP A 33 0.96 -37.49 -32.40
N ARG A 34 0.21 -36.86 -33.30
CA ARG A 34 0.39 -35.47 -33.75
C ARG A 34 -0.63 -34.54 -33.09
N VAL A 35 -0.41 -34.27 -31.80
CA VAL A 35 -1.27 -33.34 -31.06
C VAL A 35 -0.98 -31.88 -31.46
N MET A 36 -1.69 -31.41 -32.47
CA MET A 36 -1.79 -29.98 -32.79
C MET A 36 -2.53 -29.25 -31.65
N HIS A 37 -1.82 -28.54 -30.78
CA HIS A 37 -2.44 -27.62 -29.81
C HIS A 37 -2.90 -26.31 -30.47
N GLY A 38 -3.91 -26.43 -31.33
CA GLY A 38 -4.77 -25.32 -31.75
C GLY A 38 -5.67 -24.86 -30.61
N ALA A 39 -5.07 -24.34 -29.54
CA ALA A 39 -5.76 -23.86 -28.35
C ALA A 39 -6.43 -22.50 -28.63
N HIS A 40 -7.54 -22.53 -29.37
CA HIS A 40 -8.49 -21.41 -29.45
C HIS A 40 -9.22 -21.24 -28.10
N GLY A 41 -8.48 -20.77 -27.09
CA GLY A 41 -9.08 -20.19 -25.90
C GLY A 41 -9.92 -18.99 -26.33
N THR A 42 -11.24 -19.06 -26.13
CA THR A 42 -12.13 -17.95 -26.44
C THR A 42 -11.88 -16.82 -25.45
N GLU A 43 -11.09 -15.82 -25.85
CA GLU A 43 -11.03 -14.53 -25.14
C GLU A 43 -12.47 -14.01 -24.97
N GLN A 44 -12.96 -13.96 -23.73
CA GLN A 44 -14.27 -13.38 -23.44
C GLN A 44 -14.17 -11.85 -23.52
N GLN A 45 -14.18 -11.32 -24.73
CA GLN A 45 -14.07 -9.89 -25.03
C GLN A 45 -15.36 -9.15 -24.65
N VAL A 46 -15.51 -8.84 -23.36
CA VAL A 46 -16.59 -7.99 -22.85
C VAL A 46 -16.45 -6.59 -23.47
N THR A 47 -17.44 -6.18 -24.26
CA THR A 47 -17.49 -4.85 -24.88
C THR A 47 -18.37 -3.94 -24.03
N LEU A 48 -17.78 -2.91 -23.42
CA LEU A 48 -18.52 -1.89 -22.67
C LEU A 48 -19.02 -0.79 -23.60
N ARG A 49 -20.26 -0.34 -23.42
CA ARG A 49 -20.99 0.57 -24.32
C ARG A 49 -21.67 1.75 -23.62
N THR A 50 -21.79 1.71 -22.28
CA THR A 50 -22.48 2.76 -21.51
C THR A 50 -21.62 3.28 -20.36
N PRO A 51 -21.87 4.52 -19.88
CA PRO A 51 -21.22 5.05 -18.67
C PRO A 51 -21.42 4.17 -17.43
N ALA A 52 -22.57 3.48 -17.33
CA ALA A 52 -22.86 2.53 -16.27
C ALA A 52 -21.93 1.30 -16.31
N GLU A 53 -21.73 0.72 -17.50
CA GLU A 53 -20.79 -0.38 -17.73
C GLU A 53 -19.34 0.04 -17.46
N LEU A 54 -18.96 1.28 -17.79
CA LEU A 54 -17.63 1.82 -17.47
C LEU A 54 -17.43 1.98 -15.96
N ALA A 55 -18.42 2.52 -15.23
CA ALA A 55 -18.35 2.68 -13.77
C ALA A 55 -18.26 1.32 -13.04
N ASP A 56 -19.10 0.35 -13.43
CA ASP A 56 -19.08 -1.00 -12.88
C ASP A 56 -17.80 -1.77 -13.25
N ALA A 57 -17.17 -1.47 -14.40
CA ALA A 57 -15.93 -2.10 -14.82
C ALA A 57 -14.69 -1.69 -14.02
N LEU A 58 -14.67 -0.47 -13.47
CA LEU A 58 -13.48 0.11 -12.86
C LEU A 58 -12.82 -0.79 -11.79
N PRO A 59 -13.56 -1.45 -10.87
CA PRO A 59 -12.94 -2.33 -9.89
C PRO A 59 -12.30 -3.59 -10.50
N TYR A 60 -12.88 -4.14 -11.57
CA TYR A 60 -12.34 -5.32 -12.26
C TYR A 60 -11.12 -4.97 -13.14
N LEU A 61 -11.05 -3.73 -13.66
CA LEU A 61 -9.87 -3.21 -14.36
C LEU A 61 -8.67 -2.95 -13.43
N LEU A 62 -8.90 -2.83 -12.13
CA LEU A 62 -7.89 -2.52 -11.11
C LEU A 62 -7.59 -3.69 -10.15
N GLY A 63 -8.51 -4.64 -9.98
CA GLY A 63 -8.46 -5.70 -8.97
C GLY A 63 -8.95 -5.30 -7.58
N TYR A 64 -9.48 -4.08 -7.42
CA TYR A 64 -9.93 -3.52 -6.14
C TYR A 64 -10.89 -2.35 -6.37
N ARG A 65 -11.71 -1.96 -5.38
CA ARG A 65 -12.53 -0.75 -5.47
C ARG A 65 -11.67 0.50 -5.18
N PRO A 66 -11.47 1.42 -6.14
CA PRO A 66 -10.76 2.66 -5.86
C PRO A 66 -11.60 3.61 -5.00
N GLU A 67 -10.92 4.27 -4.07
CA GLU A 67 -11.44 5.32 -3.18
C GLU A 67 -10.39 6.44 -3.13
N ASP A 68 -10.82 7.67 -2.86
CA ASP A 68 -10.02 8.90 -2.81
C ASP A 68 -8.94 9.01 -3.91
N SER A 69 -9.30 8.66 -5.15
CA SER A 69 -8.35 8.53 -6.24
C SER A 69 -8.86 8.94 -7.63
N ILE A 70 -7.92 9.38 -8.43
CA ILE A 70 -8.03 9.66 -9.85
C ILE A 70 -7.54 8.41 -10.59
N VAL A 71 -8.26 7.97 -11.61
CA VAL A 71 -7.83 6.88 -12.51
C VAL A 71 -7.97 7.35 -13.96
N LEU A 72 -6.87 7.30 -14.72
CA LEU A 72 -6.88 7.42 -16.17
C LEU A 72 -6.67 6.03 -16.78
N VAL A 73 -7.52 5.68 -17.75
CA VAL A 73 -7.41 4.45 -18.53
C VAL A 73 -7.21 4.80 -19.99
N ALA A 74 -6.11 4.32 -20.57
CA ALA A 74 -5.80 4.46 -21.98
C ALA A 74 -6.75 3.62 -22.84
N LEU A 75 -7.21 4.19 -23.95
CA LEU A 75 -7.87 3.48 -25.03
C LEU A 75 -6.98 3.52 -26.29
N HIS A 76 -6.75 2.34 -26.87
CA HIS A 76 -6.13 2.19 -28.18
C HIS A 76 -7.20 1.72 -29.17
N ASP A 77 -7.26 2.32 -30.35
CA ASP A 77 -8.16 1.85 -31.41
C ASP A 77 -7.55 0.63 -32.10
N GLN A 78 -8.30 -0.47 -32.13
CA GLN A 78 -8.03 -1.65 -32.96
C GLN A 78 -9.32 -2.04 -33.66
N ASP A 79 -9.27 -2.14 -34.99
CA ASP A 79 -10.40 -2.51 -35.85
C ASP A 79 -11.69 -1.67 -35.64
N GLY A 80 -11.52 -0.38 -35.29
CA GLY A 80 -12.63 0.53 -35.01
C GLY A 80 -13.27 0.31 -33.63
N ARG A 81 -12.53 -0.28 -32.68
CA ARG A 81 -12.96 -0.53 -31.31
C ARG A 81 -11.86 -0.12 -30.33
N GLY A 82 -12.21 0.73 -29.36
CA GLY A 82 -11.33 1.05 -28.25
C GLY A 82 -11.10 -0.16 -27.34
N ARG A 83 -9.87 -0.67 -27.29
CA ARG A 83 -9.41 -1.61 -26.25
C ARG A 83 -8.75 -0.85 -25.10
N PHE A 84 -9.01 -1.28 -23.87
CA PHE A 84 -8.29 -0.80 -22.69
C PHE A 84 -6.82 -1.20 -22.75
N GLY A 85 -5.93 -0.21 -22.61
CA GLY A 85 -4.49 -0.38 -22.55
C GLY A 85 -3.94 -0.11 -21.15
N GLY A 86 -2.92 0.77 -21.09
CA GLY A 86 -2.32 1.23 -19.85
C GLY A 86 -3.34 1.85 -18.88
N ARG A 87 -3.06 1.70 -17.59
CA ARG A 87 -3.83 2.31 -16.49
C ARG A 87 -2.86 3.12 -15.64
N ALA A 88 -3.28 4.30 -15.21
CA ALA A 88 -2.54 5.11 -14.24
C ALA A 88 -3.51 5.63 -13.18
N ARG A 89 -3.08 5.60 -11.91
CA ARG A 89 -3.91 5.97 -10.77
C ARG A 89 -3.09 6.79 -9.78
N LEU A 90 -3.72 7.80 -9.20
CA LEU A 90 -3.13 8.71 -8.21
C LEU A 90 -4.16 8.96 -7.09
N GLY A 91 -3.72 9.34 -5.89
CA GLY A 91 -4.64 9.88 -4.89
C GLY A 91 -5.21 11.23 -5.35
N ILE A 92 -6.42 11.59 -4.92
CA ILE A 92 -6.91 12.97 -5.06
C ILE A 92 -6.11 13.83 -4.05
N PRO A 93 -5.38 14.88 -4.48
CA PRO A 93 -4.69 15.77 -3.54
C PRO A 93 -5.70 16.50 -2.64
N ALA A 94 -5.36 16.68 -1.36
CA ALA A 94 -6.22 17.38 -0.42
C ALA A 94 -6.37 18.89 -0.77
N ASP A 95 -5.28 19.52 -1.19
CA ASP A 95 -5.24 20.92 -1.59
C ASP A 95 -5.61 21.09 -3.07
N GLU A 96 -6.61 21.93 -3.36
CA GLU A 96 -7.12 22.16 -4.72
C GLU A 96 -6.06 22.81 -5.65
N ALA A 97 -5.04 23.45 -5.07
CA ALA A 97 -3.92 24.03 -5.80
C ALA A 97 -3.09 22.97 -6.56
N ASP A 98 -2.93 21.77 -5.98
CA ASP A 98 -2.12 20.70 -6.57
C ASP A 98 -2.87 19.88 -7.63
N TRP A 99 -4.19 20.02 -7.73
CA TRP A 99 -5.04 19.25 -8.64
C TRP A 99 -4.58 19.33 -10.10
N ARG A 100 -4.11 20.50 -10.55
CA ARG A 100 -3.58 20.65 -11.91
C ARG A 100 -2.23 19.96 -12.10
N CYS A 101 -1.34 20.06 -11.13
CA CYS A 101 -0.03 19.41 -11.14
C CYS A 101 -0.20 17.87 -11.15
N ALA A 102 -1.11 17.36 -10.33
CA ALA A 102 -1.52 15.96 -10.29
C ALA A 102 -2.10 15.49 -11.63
N ALA A 103 -3.00 16.27 -12.24
CA ALA A 103 -3.58 15.96 -13.54
C ALA A 103 -2.52 15.92 -14.66
N GLU A 104 -1.61 16.90 -14.70
CA GLU A 104 -0.53 16.97 -15.68
C GLU A 104 0.43 15.77 -15.55
N GLN A 105 0.89 15.47 -14.34
CA GLN A 105 1.78 14.33 -14.07
C GLN A 105 1.12 13.00 -14.49
N LEU A 106 -0.16 12.80 -14.13
CA LEU A 106 -0.88 11.56 -14.42
C LEU A 106 -1.11 11.37 -15.93
N ALA A 107 -1.50 12.43 -16.64
CA ALA A 107 -1.68 12.41 -18.10
C ALA A 107 -0.35 12.15 -18.83
N ARG A 108 0.69 12.95 -18.54
CA ARG A 108 2.03 12.78 -19.13
C ARG A 108 2.61 11.39 -18.85
N GLY A 109 2.47 10.90 -17.62
CA GLY A 109 2.96 9.59 -17.19
C GLY A 109 2.30 8.44 -17.94
N LEU A 110 0.97 8.47 -18.10
CA LEU A 110 0.24 7.43 -18.83
C LEU A 110 0.56 7.41 -20.33
N VAL A 111 0.66 8.59 -20.98
CA VAL A 111 1.05 8.68 -22.40
C VAL A 111 2.48 8.16 -22.58
N THR A 112 3.45 8.73 -21.85
CA THR A 112 4.88 8.36 -21.96
C THR A 112 5.10 6.87 -21.67
N GLY A 113 4.45 6.34 -20.63
CA GLY A 113 4.54 4.93 -20.27
C GLY A 113 3.94 3.99 -21.33
N SER A 114 2.95 4.44 -22.09
CA SER A 114 2.31 3.63 -23.14
C SER A 114 3.06 3.71 -24.47
N GLU A 115 3.62 4.87 -24.82
CA GLU A 115 4.56 5.01 -25.94
C GLU A 115 5.79 4.11 -25.75
N ARG A 116 6.34 4.03 -24.52
CA ARG A 116 7.40 3.05 -24.16
C ARG A 116 6.98 1.58 -24.33
N ARG A 117 5.68 1.27 -24.29
CA ARG A 117 5.11 -0.06 -24.55
C ARG A 117 4.69 -0.27 -26.01
N GLY A 118 5.10 0.62 -26.91
CA GLY A 118 4.93 0.49 -28.37
C GLY A 118 3.65 1.09 -28.95
N ALA A 119 2.77 1.69 -28.14
CA ALA A 119 1.54 2.30 -28.62
C ALA A 119 1.14 3.54 -27.82
N ARG A 120 1.03 4.70 -28.49
CA ARG A 120 0.36 5.88 -27.91
C ARG A 120 -1.14 5.57 -27.74
N PRO A 121 -1.79 5.99 -26.64
CA PRO A 121 -3.25 5.96 -26.57
C PRO A 121 -3.86 6.93 -27.58
N GLY A 122 -4.97 6.53 -28.20
CA GLY A 122 -5.74 7.42 -29.08
C GLY A 122 -6.79 8.23 -28.32
N GLN A 123 -7.31 7.67 -27.22
CA GLN A 123 -8.37 8.26 -26.39
C GLN A 123 -8.11 7.88 -24.91
N MET A 124 -8.81 8.51 -23.98
CA MET A 124 -8.81 8.14 -22.56
C MET A 124 -10.22 8.10 -21.96
N VAL A 125 -10.37 7.31 -20.89
CA VAL A 125 -11.48 7.42 -19.93
C VAL A 125 -10.90 7.88 -18.59
N ALA A 126 -11.55 8.86 -17.97
CA ALA A 126 -11.19 9.35 -16.64
C ALA A 126 -12.23 8.93 -15.60
N PHE A 127 -11.76 8.59 -14.40
CA PHE A 127 -12.60 8.32 -13.24
C PHE A 127 -12.06 9.12 -12.05
N VAL A 128 -12.95 9.74 -11.28
CA VAL A 128 -12.65 10.25 -9.94
C VAL A 128 -13.56 9.56 -8.93
N CYS A 129 -12.95 8.93 -7.93
CA CYS A 129 -13.63 8.11 -6.95
C CYS A 129 -13.37 8.68 -5.56
N GLN A 130 -14.42 9.12 -4.87
CA GLN A 130 -14.34 9.69 -3.52
C GLN A 130 -15.69 9.53 -2.83
N GLU A 131 -15.70 8.99 -1.61
CA GLU A 131 -16.92 8.94 -0.80
C GLU A 131 -17.16 10.31 -0.11
N PRO A 132 -18.43 10.69 0.14
CA PRO A 132 -18.73 11.98 0.75
C PRO A 132 -18.23 12.07 2.20
N ALA A 133 -17.77 13.26 2.59
CA ALA A 133 -17.51 13.58 3.99
C ALA A 133 -18.80 13.50 4.84
N PRO A 134 -18.74 13.35 6.18
CA PRO A 134 -19.93 13.28 7.03
C PRO A 134 -20.84 14.53 6.89
N GLY A 135 -21.98 14.36 6.22
CA GLY A 135 -22.94 15.44 5.93
C GLY A 135 -22.81 16.06 4.52
N GLU A 136 -21.81 15.66 3.74
CA GLU A 136 -21.74 15.87 2.29
C GLU A 136 -22.60 14.81 1.57
N THR A 137 -22.93 15.04 0.30
CA THR A 137 -23.60 14.09 -0.59
C THR A 137 -22.73 13.82 -1.82
N GLY A 138 -22.87 12.66 -2.46
CA GLY A 138 -22.07 12.34 -3.66
C GLY A 138 -22.24 13.35 -4.81
N ARG A 139 -23.38 14.06 -4.86
CA ARG A 139 -23.59 15.20 -5.76
C ARG A 139 -22.65 16.38 -5.44
N GLN A 140 -22.47 16.72 -4.17
CA GLN A 140 -21.56 17.79 -3.74
C GLN A 140 -20.10 17.41 -4.00
N VAL A 141 -19.73 16.14 -3.80
CA VAL A 141 -18.42 15.60 -4.23
C VAL A 141 -18.21 15.81 -5.73
N LYS A 142 -19.21 15.47 -6.55
CA LYS A 142 -19.20 15.67 -8.01
C LYS A 142 -19.14 17.15 -8.43
N GLU A 143 -19.76 18.05 -7.68
CA GLU A 143 -19.67 19.49 -7.94
C GLU A 143 -18.29 20.06 -7.53
N ARG A 144 -17.73 19.60 -6.40
CA ARG A 144 -16.41 19.98 -5.89
C ARG A 144 -15.25 19.46 -6.74
N LEU A 145 -15.30 18.21 -7.23
CA LEU A 145 -14.25 17.60 -8.07
C LEU A 145 -14.30 18.05 -9.55
N HIS A 146 -15.26 18.89 -9.94
CA HIS A 146 -15.37 19.39 -11.31
C HIS A 146 -14.09 20.08 -11.84
N PRO A 147 -13.38 20.96 -11.10
CA PRO A 147 -12.16 21.61 -11.59
C PRO A 147 -11.03 20.62 -11.86
N LEU A 148 -10.85 19.61 -11.00
CA LEU A 148 -9.89 18.51 -11.19
C LEU A 148 -10.18 17.73 -12.48
N VAL A 149 -11.45 17.42 -12.74
CA VAL A 149 -11.85 16.71 -13.97
C VAL A 149 -11.67 17.56 -15.21
N GLN A 150 -11.94 18.87 -15.16
CA GLN A 150 -11.63 19.76 -16.29
C GLN A 150 -10.11 19.84 -16.52
N ALA A 151 -9.29 19.94 -15.47
CA ALA A 151 -7.83 19.90 -15.60
C ALA A 151 -7.36 18.59 -16.27
N LEU A 152 -7.86 17.42 -15.85
CA LEU A 152 -7.55 16.13 -16.48
C LEU A 152 -7.91 16.13 -17.98
N ARG A 153 -9.08 16.65 -18.36
CA ARG A 153 -9.51 16.75 -19.77
C ARG A 153 -8.62 17.69 -20.56
N GLU A 154 -8.23 18.84 -19.99
CA GLU A 154 -7.33 19.80 -20.63
C GLU A 154 -5.92 19.23 -20.82
N GLU A 155 -5.29 18.67 -19.77
CA GLU A 155 -3.90 18.20 -19.86
C GLU A 155 -3.79 16.97 -20.78
N CYS A 156 -4.79 16.08 -20.82
CA CYS A 156 -4.84 15.01 -21.83
C CYS A 156 -5.08 15.55 -23.25
N GLY A 157 -5.92 16.58 -23.39
CA GLY A 157 -6.14 17.29 -24.67
C GLY A 157 -4.89 17.98 -25.20
N ARG A 158 -4.03 18.54 -24.32
CA ARG A 158 -2.70 19.11 -24.68
C ARG A 158 -1.68 18.05 -25.13
N LEU A 159 -1.99 16.77 -24.95
CA LEU A 159 -1.20 15.63 -25.43
C LEU A 159 -1.84 14.96 -26.66
N ASP A 160 -2.86 15.57 -27.29
CA ASP A 160 -3.63 15.03 -28.41
C ASP A 160 -4.36 13.70 -28.09
N VAL A 161 -4.63 13.42 -26.80
CA VAL A 161 -5.33 12.20 -26.35
C VAL A 161 -6.63 12.60 -25.63
N PRO A 162 -7.74 12.84 -26.35
CA PRO A 162 -8.97 13.33 -25.75
C PRO A 162 -9.57 12.32 -24.75
N VAL A 163 -9.99 12.84 -23.60
CA VAL A 163 -10.84 12.11 -22.65
C VAL A 163 -12.27 12.08 -23.20
N ILE A 164 -12.72 10.91 -23.64
CA ILE A 164 -14.05 10.73 -24.24
C ILE A 164 -15.17 10.67 -23.20
N GLU A 165 -14.86 10.10 -22.03
CA GLU A 165 -15.78 9.99 -20.91
C GLU A 165 -15.02 10.25 -19.60
N ALA A 166 -15.66 10.96 -18.69
CA ALA A 166 -15.12 11.32 -17.38
C ALA A 166 -16.21 11.11 -16.33
N LEU A 167 -16.00 10.18 -15.40
CA LEU A 167 -17.00 9.77 -14.41
C LEU A 167 -16.62 10.17 -12.98
N CYS A 168 -17.59 10.66 -12.23
CA CYS A 168 -17.52 10.70 -10.77
C CYS A 168 -18.17 9.43 -10.20
N ILE A 169 -17.56 8.79 -9.20
CA ILE A 169 -18.13 7.69 -8.44
C ILE A 169 -18.09 8.06 -6.95
N SER A 170 -19.25 8.04 -6.28
CA SER A 170 -19.45 8.51 -4.90
C SER A 170 -20.81 8.05 -4.37
N ASP A 171 -20.96 7.73 -3.09
CA ASP A 171 -22.25 7.38 -2.45
C ASP A 171 -22.99 6.23 -3.16
N GLY A 172 -22.23 5.22 -3.61
CA GLY A 172 -22.75 4.08 -4.40
C GLY A 172 -23.36 4.46 -5.77
N ARG A 173 -23.10 5.68 -6.26
CA ARG A 173 -23.66 6.25 -7.50
C ARG A 173 -22.56 6.68 -8.45
N PHE A 174 -22.93 6.93 -9.71
CA PHE A 174 -22.08 7.58 -10.69
C PHE A 174 -22.76 8.75 -11.40
N TRP A 175 -21.93 9.67 -11.89
CA TRP A 175 -22.30 10.79 -12.75
C TRP A 175 -21.26 10.88 -13.87
N SER A 176 -21.66 11.30 -15.07
CA SER A 176 -20.69 11.71 -16.08
C SER A 176 -20.49 13.23 -16.10
N TYR A 177 -19.32 13.67 -16.51
CA TYR A 177 -18.98 15.07 -16.83
C TYR A 177 -18.98 15.35 -18.35
N CYS A 178 -19.25 14.33 -19.19
CA CYS A 178 -19.33 14.47 -20.66
C CYS A 178 -20.76 14.46 -21.21
N CYS A 179 -21.70 13.77 -20.56
CA CYS A 179 -23.11 13.69 -20.92
C CYS A 179 -23.92 14.83 -20.26
N PRO A 180 -24.53 15.75 -21.04
CA PRO A 180 -25.39 16.82 -20.53
C PRO A 180 -26.88 16.42 -20.41
N ILE A 181 -27.22 15.15 -20.66
CA ILE A 181 -28.60 14.68 -20.80
C ILE A 181 -29.13 14.23 -19.43
N GLU A 182 -30.02 15.01 -18.82
CA GLU A 182 -30.57 14.73 -17.47
C GLU A 182 -31.24 13.35 -17.35
N SER A 183 -31.88 12.84 -18.42
CA SER A 183 -32.49 11.50 -18.43
C SER A 183 -31.49 10.34 -18.53
N CYS A 184 -30.22 10.63 -18.82
CA CYS A 184 -29.10 9.68 -18.83
C CYS A 184 -28.17 9.86 -17.61
N CYS A 185 -28.05 11.10 -17.12
CA CYS A 185 -27.23 11.49 -15.97
C CYS A 185 -28.05 12.46 -15.09
N PRO A 186 -28.96 11.96 -14.23
CA PRO A 186 -29.73 12.80 -13.33
C PRO A 186 -28.83 13.50 -12.31
N PRO A 187 -29.21 14.68 -11.78
CA PRO A 187 -28.38 15.41 -10.83
C PRO A 187 -28.16 14.66 -9.51
N GLU A 188 -29.09 13.78 -9.10
CA GLU A 188 -28.97 12.87 -7.96
C GLU A 188 -28.00 11.69 -8.19
N GLY A 189 -27.51 11.51 -9.42
CA GLY A 189 -26.60 10.41 -9.81
C GLY A 189 -27.31 9.09 -10.03
N THR A 190 -26.82 8.33 -11.00
CA THR A 190 -27.36 7.00 -11.31
C THR A 190 -26.81 5.99 -10.30
N PRO A 191 -27.64 5.18 -9.61
CA PRO A 191 -27.16 4.17 -8.69
C PRO A 191 -26.36 3.09 -9.43
N MET A 192 -25.24 2.65 -8.86
CA MET A 192 -24.52 1.48 -9.35
C MET A 192 -25.31 0.19 -9.04
N GLY A 193 -25.05 -0.87 -9.81
CA GLY A 193 -25.59 -2.19 -9.53
C GLY A 193 -25.07 -2.77 -8.20
N LEU A 194 -25.72 -3.83 -7.71
CA LEU A 194 -25.16 -4.61 -6.60
C LEU A 194 -23.79 -5.17 -7.02
N PRO A 195 -22.71 -4.95 -6.24
CA PRO A 195 -21.39 -5.46 -6.58
C PRO A 195 -21.42 -6.98 -6.83
N GLY A 196 -20.81 -7.42 -7.93
CA GLY A 196 -20.77 -8.83 -8.32
C GLY A 196 -21.90 -9.30 -9.23
N THR A 197 -22.93 -8.49 -9.55
CA THR A 197 -24.10 -8.96 -10.32
C THR A 197 -24.04 -8.71 -11.83
N SER A 198 -23.01 -8.05 -12.35
CA SER A 198 -22.90 -7.71 -13.78
C SER A 198 -22.30 -8.83 -14.64
N VAL A 199 -22.48 -8.71 -15.96
CA VAL A 199 -21.84 -9.63 -16.94
C VAL A 199 -20.32 -9.56 -16.84
N LEU A 200 -19.75 -8.38 -16.59
CA LEU A 200 -18.31 -8.21 -16.40
C LEU A 200 -17.86 -8.80 -15.06
N ALA A 201 -18.64 -8.68 -13.99
CA ALA A 201 -18.34 -9.36 -12.72
C ALA A 201 -18.27 -10.88 -12.87
N ALA A 202 -19.20 -11.47 -13.64
CA ALA A 202 -19.19 -12.89 -13.95
C ALA A 202 -17.97 -13.30 -14.80
N ALA A 203 -17.64 -12.53 -15.84
CA ALA A 203 -16.48 -12.78 -16.69
C ALA A 203 -15.15 -12.61 -15.93
N ALA A 204 -15.04 -11.60 -15.08
CA ALA A 204 -13.88 -11.35 -14.21
C ALA A 204 -13.71 -12.49 -13.19
N THR A 205 -14.80 -12.95 -12.56
CA THR A 205 -14.78 -14.11 -11.65
C THR A 205 -14.35 -15.38 -12.38
N TYR A 206 -14.84 -15.61 -13.60
CA TYR A 206 -14.42 -16.73 -14.45
C TYR A 206 -12.94 -16.66 -14.85
N ALA A 207 -12.41 -15.45 -15.07
CA ALA A 207 -11.00 -15.18 -15.30
C ALA A 207 -10.14 -15.16 -14.02
N GLY A 208 -10.70 -15.50 -12.85
CA GLY A 208 -9.99 -15.52 -11.56
C GLY A 208 -9.70 -14.15 -10.93
N ILE A 209 -10.21 -13.06 -11.51
CA ILE A 209 -10.02 -11.69 -11.02
C ILE A 209 -10.89 -11.48 -9.77
N GLN A 210 -10.29 -11.62 -8.59
CA GLN A 210 -10.94 -11.27 -7.33
C GLN A 210 -10.80 -9.77 -7.06
N VAL A 211 -11.92 -9.03 -7.15
CA VAL A 211 -11.98 -7.64 -6.66
C VAL A 211 -11.87 -7.65 -5.14
N ARG A 212 -10.75 -7.12 -4.63
CA ARG A 212 -10.53 -6.91 -3.19
C ARG A 212 -11.54 -5.92 -2.60
N GLY A 213 -11.58 -5.85 -1.27
CA GLY A 213 -12.33 -4.85 -0.52
C GLY A 213 -11.88 -3.41 -0.81
N SER A 214 -12.34 -2.50 0.04
CA SER A 214 -12.05 -1.07 -0.07
C SER A 214 -10.56 -0.78 0.19
N LEU A 215 -10.01 0.27 -0.47
CA LEU A 215 -8.65 0.74 -0.19
C LEU A 215 -8.52 1.29 1.23
N ARG A 216 -9.56 1.96 1.73
CA ARG A 216 -9.67 2.40 3.12
C ARG A 216 -9.73 1.21 4.09
N GLU A 217 -10.46 0.13 3.76
CA GLU A 217 -10.44 -1.12 4.54
C GLU A 217 -9.04 -1.73 4.60
N LEU A 218 -8.26 -1.65 3.51
CA LEU A 218 -6.88 -2.12 3.47
C LEU A 218 -5.93 -1.22 4.30
N ARG A 219 -6.00 0.10 4.12
CA ARG A 219 -5.22 1.09 4.89
C ARG A 219 -5.52 1.05 6.39
N ALA A 220 -6.78 0.81 6.77
CA ALA A 220 -7.18 0.67 8.18
C ALA A 220 -6.49 -0.48 8.92
N ARG A 221 -5.89 -1.44 8.20
CA ARG A 221 -5.08 -2.54 8.78
C ARG A 221 -3.65 -2.11 9.11
N LEU A 222 -3.21 -0.95 8.62
CA LEU A 222 -1.85 -0.41 8.69
C LEU A 222 -1.77 0.92 9.45
N LEU A 223 -2.88 1.66 9.57
CA LEU A 223 -2.95 2.94 10.27
C LEU A 223 -2.74 2.78 11.80
N PRO A 224 -2.04 3.73 12.47
CA PRO A 224 -1.88 3.73 13.92
C PRO A 224 -3.21 3.73 14.69
N TRP A 225 -3.22 3.15 15.90
CA TRP A 225 -4.40 3.17 16.77
C TRP A 225 -4.77 4.58 17.24
N GLU A 226 -6.05 4.92 17.09
CA GLU A 226 -6.69 6.11 17.69
C GLU A 226 -7.39 5.81 19.04
N THR A 227 -7.10 4.65 19.64
CA THR A 227 -7.82 4.13 20.82
C THR A 227 -7.19 4.56 22.15
N SER A 228 -7.86 4.28 23.28
CA SER A 228 -7.28 4.54 24.60
C SER A 228 -6.00 3.76 24.90
N ALA A 229 -5.77 2.62 24.24
CA ALA A 229 -4.56 1.79 24.41
C ALA A 229 -3.29 2.48 23.88
N THR A 230 -3.44 3.51 23.04
CA THR A 230 -2.34 4.31 22.51
C THR A 230 -1.43 4.89 23.60
N ARG A 231 -1.96 5.26 24.77
CA ARG A 231 -1.15 5.76 25.91
C ARG A 231 -0.26 4.69 26.54
N GLU A 232 -0.72 3.44 26.57
CA GLU A 232 0.05 2.32 27.14
C GLU A 232 1.14 1.88 26.15
N GLN A 233 0.85 1.92 24.84
CA GLN A 233 1.84 1.70 23.79
C GLN A 233 2.88 2.84 23.71
N GLU A 234 2.46 4.10 23.85
CA GLU A 234 3.33 5.28 23.91
C GLU A 234 4.27 5.20 25.11
N ALA A 235 3.76 4.90 26.31
CA ALA A 235 4.58 4.70 27.50
C ALA A 235 5.58 3.54 27.38
N ALA A 236 5.23 2.47 26.66
CA ALA A 236 6.13 1.35 26.37
C ALA A 236 7.23 1.74 25.36
N LEU A 237 6.89 2.50 24.31
CA LEU A 237 7.85 3.06 23.35
C LEU A 237 8.86 3.97 24.05
N ASP A 238 8.36 4.89 24.88
CA ASP A 238 9.14 5.74 25.77
C ASP A 238 10.11 4.96 26.68
N ALA A 239 9.63 3.85 27.26
CA ALA A 239 10.44 3.01 28.15
C ALA A 239 11.52 2.23 27.39
N ALA A 240 11.20 1.76 26.18
CA ALA A 240 12.12 1.04 25.31
C ALA A 240 13.15 1.98 24.64
N GLU A 241 12.77 3.20 24.26
CA GLU A 241 13.69 4.20 23.67
C GLU A 241 14.84 4.48 24.64
N ARG A 242 14.51 4.78 25.89
CA ARG A 242 15.46 5.03 26.98
C ARG A 242 16.40 3.86 27.28
N GLN A 243 16.07 2.64 26.85
CA GLN A 243 16.87 1.42 27.06
C GLN A 243 17.66 1.01 25.80
N LEU A 244 17.04 1.10 24.62
CA LEU A 244 17.56 0.56 23.38
C LEU A 244 18.37 1.58 22.58
N VAL A 245 17.93 2.84 22.49
CA VAL A 245 18.66 3.86 21.71
C VAL A 245 20.12 4.03 22.19
N PRO A 246 20.42 4.07 23.52
CA PRO A 246 21.80 4.06 23.98
C PRO A 246 22.59 2.81 23.56
N ARG A 247 21.97 1.63 23.49
CA ARG A 247 22.62 0.37 23.09
C ARG A 247 22.84 0.28 21.57
N ILE A 248 21.90 0.77 20.78
CA ILE A 248 21.99 0.81 19.30
C ILE A 248 23.12 1.76 18.85
N LEU A 249 23.30 2.88 19.55
CA LEU A 249 24.33 3.88 19.26
C LEU A 249 25.76 3.49 19.73
N HIS A 250 25.96 2.32 20.32
CA HIS A 250 27.29 1.81 20.69
C HIS A 250 27.57 0.50 19.94
N ASP A 251 28.54 0.49 19.03
CA ASP A 251 28.84 -0.66 18.15
C ASP A 251 28.95 -2.00 18.90
N ALA A 252 29.61 -2.00 20.06
CA ALA A 252 29.83 -3.18 20.90
C ALA A 252 28.55 -3.79 21.53
N THR A 253 27.42 -3.08 21.50
CA THR A 253 26.10 -3.60 21.94
C THR A 253 25.04 -3.57 20.84
N ARG A 254 25.30 -2.90 19.70
CA ARG A 254 24.42 -2.85 18.52
C ARG A 254 24.11 -4.23 17.96
N GLU A 255 25.12 -5.10 17.80
CA GLU A 255 24.91 -6.46 17.29
C GLU A 255 24.04 -7.31 18.24
N ALA A 256 24.26 -7.22 19.55
CA ALA A 256 23.43 -7.91 20.54
C ALA A 256 21.97 -7.43 20.54
N VAL A 257 21.72 -6.13 20.33
CA VAL A 257 20.34 -5.61 20.16
C VAL A 257 19.71 -6.13 18.86
N ALA A 258 20.47 -6.27 17.78
CA ALA A 258 19.98 -6.84 16.54
C ALA A 258 19.58 -8.33 16.71
N GLU A 259 20.40 -9.12 17.41
CA GLU A 259 20.07 -10.51 17.76
C GLU A 259 18.84 -10.59 18.68
N GLU A 260 18.80 -9.83 19.77
CA GLU A 260 17.64 -9.76 20.68
C GLU A 260 16.32 -9.39 19.96
N THR A 261 16.40 -8.47 18.99
CA THR A 261 15.25 -8.04 18.17
C THR A 261 14.78 -9.15 17.24
N LEU A 262 15.70 -9.86 16.58
CA LEU A 262 15.37 -10.94 15.65
C LEU A 262 14.84 -12.18 16.39
N ASP A 263 15.42 -12.54 17.53
CA ASP A 263 14.91 -13.61 18.41
C ASP A 263 13.53 -13.27 19.00
N LEU A 264 13.22 -12.00 19.23
CA LEU A 264 11.88 -11.55 19.60
C LEU A 264 10.90 -11.67 18.43
N ALA A 265 11.29 -11.21 17.24
CA ALA A 265 10.46 -11.29 16.03
C ALA A 265 10.13 -12.75 15.66
N GLU A 266 11.13 -13.65 15.66
CA GLU A 266 10.94 -15.06 15.32
C GLU A 266 9.97 -15.76 16.31
N ARG A 267 10.07 -15.47 17.61
CA ARG A 267 9.15 -15.98 18.63
C ARG A 267 7.71 -15.50 18.43
N ILE A 268 7.51 -14.27 17.95
CA ILE A 268 6.18 -13.73 17.68
C ILE A 268 5.62 -14.23 16.34
N ILE A 269 6.45 -14.36 15.30
CA ILE A 269 6.12 -15.02 14.03
C ILE A 269 5.61 -16.44 14.29
N LYS A 270 6.30 -17.21 15.15
CA LYS A 270 5.85 -18.55 15.61
C LYS A 270 4.53 -18.51 16.38
N ARG A 271 4.41 -17.62 17.38
CA ARG A 271 3.15 -17.38 18.13
C ARG A 271 1.97 -17.04 17.22
N PHE A 272 2.21 -16.31 16.13
CA PHE A 272 1.20 -15.94 15.14
C PHE A 272 0.87 -17.12 14.21
N ALA A 273 1.85 -17.95 13.83
CA ALA A 273 1.66 -19.17 13.04
C ALA A 273 0.83 -20.23 13.79
N GLU A 274 1.06 -20.37 15.10
CA GLU A 274 0.33 -21.30 15.98
C GLU A 274 -1.10 -20.81 16.32
N ALA A 275 -1.41 -19.54 16.10
CA ALA A 275 -2.71 -18.96 16.41
C ALA A 275 -3.79 -19.40 15.38
N PRO A 276 -4.95 -19.95 15.82
CA PRO A 276 -6.02 -20.36 14.91
C PRO A 276 -6.53 -19.23 14.01
N PRO A 277 -6.83 -19.51 12.73
CA PRO A 277 -7.30 -18.49 11.80
C PRO A 277 -8.67 -17.93 12.22
N VAL A 278 -8.80 -16.61 12.11
CA VAL A 278 -10.05 -15.87 12.41
C VAL A 278 -10.66 -15.38 11.10
N SER A 279 -11.97 -15.53 10.94
CA SER A 279 -12.71 -15.06 9.76
C SER A 279 -12.92 -13.54 9.80
N GLY A 280 -12.57 -12.86 8.70
CA GLY A 280 -12.69 -11.41 8.54
C GLY A 280 -11.42 -10.66 8.95
N THR A 281 -11.14 -9.54 8.28
CA THR A 281 -9.93 -8.73 8.47
C THR A 281 -9.85 -8.13 9.87
N ALA A 282 -10.77 -7.23 10.24
CA ALA A 282 -10.73 -6.54 11.53
C ALA A 282 -10.72 -7.49 12.76
N PRO A 283 -11.47 -8.62 12.79
CA PRO A 283 -11.36 -9.61 13.87
C PRO A 283 -9.99 -10.33 13.92
N ALA A 284 -9.34 -10.56 12.78
CA ALA A 284 -8.00 -11.14 12.72
C ALA A 284 -6.92 -10.12 13.14
N ASP A 285 -7.00 -8.88 12.65
CA ASP A 285 -6.10 -7.80 13.04
C ASP A 285 -6.21 -7.51 14.56
N LEU A 286 -7.43 -7.49 15.11
CA LEU A 286 -7.65 -7.37 16.57
C LEU A 286 -7.12 -8.58 17.36
N ARG A 287 -7.12 -9.79 16.78
CA ARG A 287 -6.51 -10.98 17.41
C ARG A 287 -4.99 -10.85 17.44
N ASP A 288 -4.36 -10.42 16.35
CA ASP A 288 -2.92 -10.21 16.27
C ASP A 288 -2.49 -9.08 17.23
N ASP A 289 -3.29 -8.03 17.33
CA ASP A 289 -3.14 -6.94 18.29
C ASP A 289 -3.32 -7.38 19.76
N GLN A 290 -3.94 -8.53 20.03
CA GLN A 290 -4.03 -9.14 21.38
C GLN A 290 -2.90 -10.14 21.68
N LEU A 291 -2.23 -10.68 20.65
CA LEU A 291 -1.17 -11.68 20.79
C LEU A 291 0.23 -11.08 21.01
N LEU A 292 0.35 -9.74 20.95
CA LEU A 292 1.61 -8.99 21.02
C LEU A 292 1.61 -8.03 22.22
N GLY A 293 2.60 -8.13 23.11
CA GLY A 293 2.74 -7.22 24.26
C GLY A 293 3.13 -5.80 23.83
N HIS A 294 2.78 -4.77 24.62
CA HIS A 294 3.18 -3.38 24.33
C HIS A 294 4.69 -3.19 24.35
N GLU A 295 5.37 -3.79 25.34
CA GLU A 295 6.82 -3.83 25.48
C GLU A 295 7.48 -4.60 24.31
N GLU A 296 6.91 -5.73 23.90
CA GLU A 296 7.39 -6.52 22.75
C GLU A 296 7.32 -5.71 21.45
N ALA A 297 6.19 -5.02 21.21
CA ALA A 297 6.03 -4.15 20.04
C ALA A 297 6.99 -2.95 20.09
N ALA A 298 7.16 -2.32 21.25
CA ALA A 298 8.06 -1.18 21.42
C ALA A 298 9.52 -1.56 21.14
N ALA A 299 9.97 -2.71 21.64
CA ALA A 299 11.30 -3.23 21.38
C ALA A 299 11.52 -3.54 19.89
N LEU A 300 10.54 -4.15 19.21
CA LEU A 300 10.61 -4.42 17.77
C LEU A 300 10.60 -3.14 16.93
N ILE A 301 9.72 -2.17 17.22
CA ILE A 301 9.61 -0.90 16.47
C ILE A 301 10.95 -0.14 16.51
N LEU A 302 11.63 -0.11 17.67
CA LEU A 302 12.92 0.56 17.82
C LEU A 302 14.09 -0.26 17.24
N GLY A 303 14.11 -1.57 17.47
CA GLY A 303 15.15 -2.45 16.92
C GLY A 303 15.16 -2.51 15.38
N LEU A 304 13.99 -2.39 14.75
CA LEU A 304 13.83 -2.31 13.28
C LEU A 304 14.28 -0.97 12.66
N GLN A 305 14.63 0.04 13.47
CA GLN A 305 15.26 1.26 12.93
C GLN A 305 16.72 1.02 12.55
N ASP A 306 17.36 -0.03 13.09
CA ASP A 306 18.65 -0.46 12.56
C ASP A 306 18.48 -1.16 11.20
N ARG A 307 19.22 -0.65 10.20
CA ARG A 307 19.15 -1.13 8.82
C ARG A 307 19.52 -2.61 8.71
N THR A 308 20.52 -3.08 9.45
CA THR A 308 20.96 -4.49 9.42
C THR A 308 19.88 -5.40 10.01
N THR A 309 19.29 -5.01 11.14
CA THR A 309 18.17 -5.74 11.77
C THR A 309 16.95 -5.81 10.86
N ARG A 310 16.60 -4.70 10.19
CA ARG A 310 15.51 -4.66 9.20
C ARG A 310 15.80 -5.54 7.97
N ASP A 311 17.00 -5.44 7.41
CA ASP A 311 17.36 -6.18 6.19
C ASP A 311 17.50 -7.69 6.49
N HIS A 312 17.85 -8.05 7.74
CA HIS A 312 17.69 -9.40 8.26
C HIS A 312 16.21 -9.84 8.34
N ALA A 313 15.32 -8.99 8.86
CA ALA A 313 13.89 -9.27 8.97
C ALA A 313 13.16 -9.34 7.62
N ALA A 314 13.66 -8.64 6.60
CA ALA A 314 13.17 -8.73 5.22
C ALA A 314 13.33 -10.12 4.58
N ALA A 315 14.10 -11.02 5.20
CA ALA A 315 14.28 -12.40 4.75
C ALA A 315 13.14 -13.37 5.17
N TRP A 316 12.11 -12.87 5.89
CA TRP A 316 10.86 -13.58 6.21
C TRP A 316 9.74 -13.26 5.19
N MET A 317 10.04 -13.39 3.89
CA MET A 317 9.17 -12.97 2.78
C MET A 317 8.55 -14.11 1.96
N GLU A 318 8.90 -15.36 2.25
CA GLU A 318 8.48 -16.54 1.50
C GLU A 318 8.28 -17.77 2.41
N GLY A 319 7.63 -18.81 1.88
CA GLY A 319 7.29 -20.02 2.64
C GLY A 319 6.30 -19.77 3.77
N ASP A 320 6.26 -20.70 4.72
CA ASP A 320 5.32 -20.67 5.86
C ASP A 320 5.55 -19.48 6.81
N GLU A 321 6.75 -18.88 6.77
CA GLU A 321 7.13 -17.70 7.58
C GLU A 321 6.42 -16.41 7.09
N ALA A 322 6.05 -16.32 5.80
CA ALA A 322 5.61 -15.07 5.17
C ALA A 322 4.29 -14.52 5.70
N VAL A 323 3.26 -15.37 5.83
CA VAL A 323 1.92 -14.93 6.27
C VAL A 323 1.91 -14.49 7.75
N PRO A 324 2.55 -15.21 8.69
CA PRO A 324 2.74 -14.73 10.06
C PRO A 324 3.64 -13.48 10.17
N ALA A 325 4.70 -13.36 9.35
CA ALA A 325 5.54 -12.16 9.31
C ALA A 325 4.76 -10.92 8.84
N LEU A 326 3.99 -11.03 7.76
CA LEU A 326 3.12 -9.95 7.29
C LEU A 326 2.07 -9.53 8.33
N ARG A 327 1.55 -10.47 9.12
CA ARG A 327 0.68 -10.17 10.28
C ARG A 327 1.41 -9.38 11.37
N LEU A 328 2.65 -9.75 11.70
CA LEU A 328 3.49 -8.99 12.63
C LEU A 328 3.76 -7.57 12.12
N TRP A 329 4.16 -7.40 10.85
CA TRP A 329 4.46 -6.08 10.29
C TRP A 329 3.26 -5.14 10.29
N ARG A 330 2.06 -5.63 9.98
CA ARG A 330 0.80 -4.88 10.16
C ARG A 330 0.58 -4.47 11.61
N ALA A 331 0.72 -5.39 12.57
CA ALA A 331 0.51 -5.13 13.99
C ALA A 331 1.54 -4.12 14.58
N LEU A 332 2.78 -4.10 14.09
CA LEU A 332 3.76 -3.08 14.46
C LEU A 332 3.43 -1.71 13.85
N ALA A 333 3.00 -1.65 12.58
CA ALA A 333 2.58 -0.40 11.95
C ALA A 333 1.41 0.27 12.71
N ARG A 334 0.39 -0.51 13.10
CA ARG A 334 -0.72 -0.03 13.94
C ARG A 334 -0.30 0.49 15.33
N ARG A 335 0.91 0.16 15.79
CA ARG A 335 1.45 0.53 17.11
C ARG A 335 2.49 1.66 17.06
N CYS A 336 2.82 2.17 15.88
CA CYS A 336 3.66 3.36 15.72
C CYS A 336 2.82 4.62 15.97
N VAL A 337 2.52 4.87 17.25
CA VAL A 337 1.54 5.87 17.71
C VAL A 337 2.19 7.16 18.23
N GLY A 338 1.42 8.25 18.22
CA GLY A 338 1.83 9.54 18.79
C GLY A 338 3.11 10.08 18.13
N PRO A 339 4.15 10.46 18.89
CA PRO A 339 5.40 10.99 18.32
C PRO A 339 6.20 9.93 17.53
N TYR A 340 5.89 8.64 17.68
CA TYR A 340 6.58 7.54 16.99
C TYR A 340 6.01 7.24 15.60
N GLY A 341 5.20 8.12 15.01
CA GLY A 341 4.58 7.92 13.69
C GLY A 341 5.61 7.69 12.56
N GLU A 342 6.73 8.43 12.56
CA GLU A 342 7.82 8.28 11.58
C GLU A 342 8.45 6.87 11.63
N HIS A 343 8.48 6.25 12.81
CA HIS A 343 9.04 4.91 13.00
C HIS A 343 8.22 3.81 12.27
N ALA A 344 6.99 4.12 11.83
CA ALA A 344 6.16 3.24 11.03
C ALA A 344 6.78 2.92 9.66
N ALA A 345 7.68 3.75 9.13
CA ALA A 345 8.31 3.53 7.83
C ALA A 345 8.97 2.15 7.72
N ALA A 346 9.64 1.68 8.78
CA ALA A 346 10.28 0.35 8.81
C ALA A 346 9.27 -0.83 8.72
N PRO A 347 8.28 -0.99 9.63
CA PRO A 347 7.30 -2.07 9.54
C PRO A 347 6.35 -1.93 8.33
N LEU A 348 6.01 -0.72 7.88
CA LEU A 348 5.23 -0.52 6.64
C LEU A 348 6.01 -0.99 5.40
N THR A 349 7.31 -0.71 5.33
CA THR A 349 8.17 -1.21 4.24
C THR A 349 8.27 -2.74 4.26
N LEU A 350 8.43 -3.35 5.44
CA LEU A 350 8.45 -4.81 5.58
C LEU A 350 7.10 -5.45 5.23
N ALA A 351 5.98 -4.85 5.64
CA ALA A 351 4.64 -5.29 5.22
C ALA A 351 4.49 -5.25 3.70
N GLY A 352 4.89 -4.14 3.06
CA GLY A 352 4.84 -3.99 1.61
C GLY A 352 5.75 -4.97 0.85
N TRP A 353 6.96 -5.22 1.37
CA TRP A 353 7.90 -6.20 0.79
C TRP A 353 7.36 -7.63 0.84
N VAL A 354 6.81 -8.06 1.98
CA VAL A 354 6.25 -9.41 2.11
C VAL A 354 4.96 -9.55 1.30
N ALA A 355 4.09 -8.53 1.30
CA ALA A 355 2.91 -8.50 0.43
C ALA A 355 3.28 -8.68 -1.05
N TRP A 356 4.25 -7.91 -1.56
CA TRP A 356 4.73 -8.05 -2.93
C TRP A 356 5.33 -9.43 -3.21
N SER A 357 6.14 -9.93 -2.27
CA SER A 357 6.77 -11.25 -2.37
C SER A 357 5.75 -12.38 -2.44
N THR A 358 4.61 -12.27 -1.77
CA THR A 358 3.49 -13.23 -1.83
C THR A 358 2.49 -12.96 -2.96
N GLY A 359 2.73 -11.98 -3.84
CA GLY A 359 1.89 -11.66 -5.00
C GLY A 359 0.76 -10.65 -4.75
N ASP A 360 0.72 -10.00 -3.59
CA ASP A 360 -0.25 -8.96 -3.25
C ASP A 360 0.30 -7.57 -3.63
N GLU A 361 0.35 -7.28 -4.93
CA GLU A 361 0.85 -6.00 -5.44
C GLU A 361 0.06 -4.78 -4.93
N LEU A 362 -1.20 -4.97 -4.50
CA LEU A 362 -2.05 -3.90 -4.01
C LEU A 362 -1.62 -3.48 -2.60
N GLU A 363 -1.56 -4.45 -1.68
CA GLU A 363 -1.08 -4.20 -0.33
C GLU A 363 0.39 -3.78 -0.32
N ALA A 364 1.20 -4.28 -1.27
CA ALA A 364 2.55 -3.80 -1.51
C ALA A 364 2.59 -2.29 -1.79
N ARG A 365 1.90 -1.83 -2.85
CA ARG A 365 1.94 -0.42 -3.27
C ARG A 365 1.35 0.50 -2.20
N GLU A 366 0.26 0.11 -1.54
CA GLU A 366 -0.35 0.93 -0.48
C GLU A 366 0.49 0.98 0.79
N ALA A 367 1.07 -0.14 1.26
CA ALA A 367 1.94 -0.14 2.44
C ALA A 367 3.24 0.64 2.18
N LEU A 368 3.82 0.54 0.98
CA LEU A 368 5.00 1.33 0.59
C LEU A 368 4.68 2.82 0.44
N ALA A 369 3.51 3.18 -0.11
CA ALA A 369 3.06 4.57 -0.16
C ALA A 369 2.80 5.14 1.25
N MET A 370 2.25 4.34 2.17
CA MET A 370 2.12 4.73 3.59
C MET A 370 3.48 4.87 4.28
N ALA A 371 4.45 4.01 3.98
CA ALA A 371 5.82 4.14 4.50
C ALA A 371 6.46 5.47 4.08
N LEU A 372 6.29 5.86 2.82
CA LEU A 372 6.75 7.17 2.29
C LEU A 372 5.95 8.36 2.82
N GLY A 373 4.74 8.14 3.35
CA GLY A 373 3.97 9.14 4.08
C GLY A 373 4.43 9.31 5.54
N ALA A 374 5.12 8.32 6.11
CA ALA A 374 5.74 8.37 7.44
C ALA A 374 7.19 8.91 7.40
N ASP A 375 7.99 8.49 6.41
CA ASP A 375 9.30 9.07 6.10
C ASP A 375 9.50 9.13 4.56
N PRO A 376 9.41 10.33 3.95
CA PRO A 376 9.60 10.52 2.51
C PRO A 376 10.99 10.15 1.99
N ASP A 377 12.02 10.16 2.84
CA ASP A 377 13.40 9.85 2.48
C ASP A 377 13.80 8.39 2.80
N TYR A 378 12.85 7.56 3.26
CA TYR A 378 13.08 6.15 3.58
C TYR A 378 13.48 5.33 2.35
N LEU A 379 14.79 5.28 2.06
CA LEU A 379 15.36 4.77 0.82
C LEU A 379 14.86 3.37 0.41
N PHE A 380 14.63 2.48 1.37
CA PHE A 380 14.16 1.13 1.09
C PHE A 380 12.70 1.12 0.61
N ALA A 381 11.83 1.96 1.19
CA ALA A 381 10.48 2.18 0.69
C ALA A 381 10.51 2.80 -0.72
N ARG A 382 11.37 3.81 -0.95
CA ARG A 382 11.51 4.47 -2.25
C ARG A 382 11.90 3.49 -3.36
N LEU A 383 12.90 2.65 -3.12
CA LEU A 383 13.39 1.66 -4.09
C LEU A 383 12.35 0.57 -4.37
N LEU A 384 11.71 0.02 -3.33
CA LEU A 384 10.66 -0.98 -3.50
C LEU A 384 9.41 -0.41 -4.18
N HIS A 385 8.99 0.81 -3.83
CA HIS A 385 7.84 1.47 -4.44
C HIS A 385 8.08 1.73 -5.94
N GLN A 386 9.29 2.17 -6.31
CA GLN A 386 9.67 2.32 -7.72
C GLN A 386 9.63 0.97 -8.45
N ALA A 387 10.24 -0.07 -7.88
CA ALA A 387 10.26 -1.42 -8.48
C ALA A 387 8.85 -2.01 -8.68
N CYS A 388 7.95 -1.82 -7.69
CA CYS A 388 6.54 -2.21 -7.76
C CYS A 388 5.76 -1.44 -8.85
N ASN A 389 6.15 -0.20 -9.16
CA ASN A 389 5.46 0.65 -10.14
C ASN A 389 6.05 0.52 -11.56
N GLU A 390 7.31 0.13 -11.69
CA GLU A 390 7.94 -0.24 -12.97
C GLU A 390 7.58 -1.66 -13.43
N GLY A 391 7.06 -2.51 -12.51
CA GLY A 391 6.65 -3.88 -12.82
C GLY A 391 7.81 -4.87 -12.88
N LEU A 392 8.84 -4.66 -12.04
CA LEU A 392 9.97 -5.60 -11.92
C LEU A 392 9.52 -6.92 -11.25
N ASP A 393 10.24 -8.00 -11.49
CA ASP A 393 10.01 -9.28 -10.81
C ASP A 393 10.65 -9.28 -9.41
N PRO A 394 9.88 -9.41 -8.30
CA PRO A 394 10.43 -9.48 -6.95
C PRO A 394 11.42 -10.63 -6.74
N GLU A 395 11.38 -11.69 -7.55
CA GLU A 395 12.32 -12.82 -7.48
C GLU A 395 13.79 -12.38 -7.64
N SER A 396 14.04 -11.29 -8.38
CA SER A 396 15.38 -10.71 -8.49
C SER A 396 15.93 -10.24 -7.15
N ILE A 397 15.06 -9.67 -6.30
CA ILE A 397 15.41 -9.19 -4.96
C ILE A 397 15.38 -10.35 -3.95
N ARG A 398 14.41 -11.28 -4.05
CA ARG A 398 14.38 -12.50 -3.22
C ARG A 398 15.69 -13.28 -3.33
N ARG A 399 16.23 -13.44 -4.54
CA ARG A 399 17.51 -14.12 -4.79
C ARG A 399 18.68 -13.50 -4.03
N CYS A 400 18.72 -12.17 -3.93
CA CYS A 400 19.75 -11.46 -3.16
C CYS A 400 19.61 -11.76 -1.66
N LEU A 401 18.42 -11.56 -1.09
CA LEU A 401 18.16 -11.80 0.34
C LEU A 401 18.36 -13.27 0.75
N ARG A 402 18.04 -14.23 -0.13
CA ARG A 402 18.36 -15.67 0.08
C ARG A 402 19.87 -15.91 0.13
N ALA A 403 20.64 -15.31 -0.78
CA ALA A 403 22.10 -15.43 -0.79
C ALA A 403 22.72 -14.86 0.50
N GLU A 404 22.18 -13.74 1.01
CA GLU A 404 22.60 -13.18 2.30
C GLU A 404 22.17 -14.03 3.50
N ARG A 405 20.95 -14.61 3.52
CA ARG A 405 20.48 -15.53 4.58
C ARG A 405 21.39 -16.78 4.63
N ALA A 406 21.72 -17.36 3.47
CA ALA A 406 22.63 -18.49 3.37
C ALA A 406 24.08 -18.14 3.77
N GLY A 407 24.61 -17.01 3.28
CA GLY A 407 25.95 -16.53 3.64
C GLY A 407 26.11 -16.23 5.13
N ARG A 408 25.07 -15.70 5.78
CA ARG A 408 25.03 -15.51 7.24
C ARG A 408 24.97 -16.84 8.00
N ALA A 409 24.12 -17.77 7.58
CA ALA A 409 24.05 -19.09 8.20
C ALA A 409 25.40 -19.83 8.16
N HIS A 410 26.13 -19.74 7.04
CA HIS A 410 27.46 -20.33 6.90
C HIS A 410 28.51 -19.66 7.82
N ARG A 411 28.49 -18.33 7.96
CA ARG A 411 29.36 -17.61 8.92
C ARG A 411 29.06 -17.99 10.37
N ALA A 412 27.79 -18.03 10.76
CA ALA A 412 27.36 -18.43 12.09
C ALA A 412 27.73 -19.91 12.41
N GLN A 413 27.63 -20.80 11.42
CA GLN A 413 28.04 -22.19 11.56
C GLN A 413 29.55 -22.32 11.77
N ARG A 414 30.38 -21.61 11.01
CA ARG A 414 31.84 -21.58 11.19
C ARG A 414 32.26 -21.06 12.57
N ALA A 415 31.68 -19.94 13.00
CA ALA A 415 31.92 -19.38 14.33
C ALA A 415 31.58 -20.38 15.46
N ARG A 416 30.47 -21.13 15.31
CA ARG A 416 30.07 -22.19 16.26
C ARG A 416 30.92 -23.46 16.18
N GLN A 417 31.56 -23.74 15.04
CA GLN A 417 32.44 -24.89 14.83
C GLN A 417 33.87 -24.63 15.30
N GLY A 418 34.26 -23.38 15.59
CA GLY A 418 35.58 -23.04 16.08
C GLY A 418 36.70 -23.26 15.07
N GLU A 419 36.38 -23.29 13.76
CA GLU A 419 37.40 -23.23 12.72
C GLU A 419 38.15 -21.90 12.87
N PRO A 420 39.48 -21.89 13.12
CA PRO A 420 40.24 -20.65 13.12
C PRO A 420 40.23 -20.07 11.70
N GLU A 421 40.24 -18.74 11.59
CA GLU A 421 40.51 -18.09 10.31
C GLU A 421 41.85 -18.62 9.77
N GLY A 422 41.80 -19.30 8.62
CA GLY A 422 42.94 -20.04 8.10
C GLY A 422 44.11 -19.12 7.81
N SER A 423 45.09 -19.10 8.71
CA SER A 423 46.29 -18.25 8.60
C SER A 423 46.94 -18.47 7.24
N GLY A 424 47.08 -17.39 6.47
CA GLY A 424 47.38 -17.44 5.03
C GLY A 424 48.54 -18.38 4.69
N GLY A 425 48.20 -19.49 4.03
CA GLY A 425 49.17 -20.46 3.53
C GLY A 425 50.00 -19.84 2.42
N ALA A 426 51.20 -19.36 2.75
CA ALA A 426 52.11 -18.77 1.79
C ALA A 426 52.64 -19.84 0.81
N VAL A 427 52.04 -19.91 -0.37
CA VAL A 427 52.55 -20.66 -1.52
C VAL A 427 52.99 -19.65 -2.59
N SER A 428 54.21 -19.81 -3.10
CA SER A 428 54.79 -18.89 -4.08
C SER A 428 54.01 -18.90 -5.40
N GLY A 429 53.92 -17.74 -6.05
CA GLY A 429 53.08 -17.55 -7.23
C GLY A 429 53.54 -18.35 -8.46
N THR A 430 52.59 -18.61 -9.35
CA THR A 430 52.85 -18.96 -10.75
C THR A 430 51.80 -18.27 -11.60
N THR A 431 52.20 -17.66 -12.72
CA THR A 431 51.31 -16.88 -13.58
C THR A 431 50.35 -17.76 -14.37
N GLY A 432 49.04 -17.49 -14.28
CA GLY A 432 48.01 -18.11 -15.10
C GLY A 432 46.72 -17.27 -15.10
N ASP A 433 46.37 -16.72 -16.26
CA ASP A 433 45.10 -16.02 -16.52
C ASP A 433 43.95 -17.05 -16.62
N PRO A 434 42.77 -16.75 -16.06
CA PRO A 434 41.62 -16.69 -16.96
C PRO A 434 40.63 -15.55 -16.69
N GLN A 435 39.98 -15.13 -17.79
CA GLN A 435 39.03 -14.03 -17.87
C GLN A 435 37.64 -14.34 -17.26
N GLY A 436 36.96 -13.28 -16.80
CA GLY A 436 35.56 -13.04 -17.20
C GLY A 436 34.43 -13.39 -16.21
N LEU A 437 34.12 -12.47 -15.29
CA LEU A 437 32.78 -12.30 -14.71
C LEU A 437 32.48 -10.78 -14.55
N PRO A 438 31.22 -10.32 -14.70
CA PRO A 438 30.90 -8.89 -14.85
C PRO A 438 30.69 -8.14 -13.53
N THR A 439 31.16 -6.89 -13.47
CA THR A 439 30.92 -5.93 -12.37
C THR A 439 29.66 -5.08 -12.60
N PRO A 440 28.74 -4.94 -11.63
CA PRO A 440 27.58 -4.07 -11.75
C PRO A 440 27.89 -2.60 -11.39
N PHE A 441 28.17 -1.79 -12.42
CA PHE A 441 28.07 -0.32 -12.49
C PHE A 441 28.98 0.57 -11.60
N PRO A 442 29.29 1.82 -12.04
CA PRO A 442 30.30 2.67 -11.40
C PRO A 442 29.73 3.67 -10.38
N GLU A 443 30.50 3.94 -9.33
CA GLU A 443 30.39 5.18 -8.54
C GLU A 443 31.28 6.26 -9.18
N ASP A 444 30.71 7.39 -9.58
CA ASP A 444 31.50 8.48 -10.21
C ASP A 444 30.89 9.87 -9.96
N VAL A 445 31.09 10.43 -8.76
CA VAL A 445 31.01 11.88 -8.49
C VAL A 445 32.13 12.26 -7.50
N ALA A 446 32.99 13.21 -7.86
CA ALA A 446 34.27 13.42 -7.19
C ALA A 446 34.24 14.23 -5.87
N GLU A 447 35.01 13.78 -4.86
CA GLU A 447 35.47 14.64 -3.77
C GLU A 447 36.63 15.52 -4.27
N GLY A 448 36.61 16.85 -4.00
CA GLY A 448 37.73 17.69 -4.44
C GLY A 448 37.73 19.16 -4.02
N SER A 449 38.16 19.46 -2.79
CA SER A 449 39.22 20.47 -2.53
C SER A 449 39.53 20.65 -1.03
N ARG A 450 40.63 20.06 -0.56
CA ARG A 450 41.24 20.43 0.75
C ARG A 450 42.25 21.55 0.56
N ARG A 451 42.13 22.67 1.28
CA ARG A 451 43.22 23.65 1.44
C ARG A 451 43.42 24.12 2.89
N LYS A 452 44.45 23.51 3.51
CA LYS A 452 45.36 23.97 4.57
C LYS A 452 44.97 25.22 5.40
N SER A 453 44.93 25.03 6.71
CA SER A 453 45.16 26.07 7.73
C SER A 453 46.56 26.69 7.63
N PRO A 454 46.77 27.85 8.28
CA PRO A 454 47.86 27.91 9.26
C PRO A 454 47.41 28.45 10.62
N SER A 455 48.24 28.24 11.64
CA SER A 455 48.04 28.64 13.03
C SER A 455 48.69 29.98 13.37
N HIS A 456 48.17 30.69 14.38
CA HIS A 456 48.97 31.48 15.33
C HIS A 456 48.28 31.53 16.70
N SER A 457 48.98 31.99 17.74
CA SER A 457 48.63 31.72 19.14
C SER A 457 48.77 32.94 20.06
N THR A 458 48.26 32.76 21.29
CA THR A 458 48.54 33.50 22.55
C THR A 458 47.65 34.67 22.97
N ALA A 459 47.23 34.55 24.25
CA ALA A 459 47.17 35.58 25.30
C ALA A 459 45.83 36.25 25.70
N THR A 460 45.59 36.17 27.02
CA THR A 460 44.77 37.05 27.91
C THR A 460 43.24 37.13 27.74
N GLY A 461 42.54 36.91 28.86
CA GLY A 461 41.15 37.32 29.10
C GLY A 461 41.07 38.70 29.80
N PRO A 462 40.03 39.03 30.61
CA PRO A 462 39.08 38.12 31.27
C PRO A 462 37.57 38.50 31.16
N ALA A 463 36.74 37.61 31.72
CA ALA A 463 35.44 37.84 32.39
C ALA A 463 34.39 38.81 31.79
N SER A 464 33.23 38.27 31.43
CA SER A 464 31.97 38.60 32.13
C SER A 464 30.87 37.56 31.86
N SER A 465 29.89 37.48 32.75
CA SER A 465 28.73 36.60 32.62
C SER A 465 27.59 37.28 31.88
N ARG A 466 26.78 36.51 31.12
CA ARG A 466 25.44 36.93 30.69
C ARG A 466 24.46 35.75 30.64
N ARG A 467 23.18 36.08 30.85
CA ARG A 467 22.11 35.17 31.28
C ARG A 467 21.01 35.15 30.22
N ARG A 468 20.31 34.02 30.06
CA ARG A 468 19.10 33.94 29.20
C ARG A 468 18.08 35.01 29.60
N ILE A 469 17.44 35.63 28.60
CA ILE A 469 16.30 36.55 28.75
C ILE A 469 15.11 35.97 27.97
N ARG A 470 13.92 36.00 28.57
CA ARG A 470 12.63 35.78 27.89
C ARG A 470 12.06 37.14 27.47
N PRO A 471 11.41 37.28 26.31
CA PRO A 471 10.48 38.37 26.05
C PRO A 471 9.07 38.03 26.59
N ALA A 472 8.40 39.02 27.17
CA ALA A 472 6.95 39.03 27.44
C ALA A 472 6.50 40.49 27.66
N SER A 473 5.48 40.93 26.91
CA SER A 473 4.73 42.21 27.00
C SER A 473 4.10 42.52 25.62
N ALA A 474 3.08 43.36 25.45
CA ALA A 474 1.97 43.80 26.32
C ALA A 474 0.97 44.58 25.43
N VAL A 475 -0.28 44.75 25.87
CA VAL A 475 -1.35 45.47 25.13
C VAL A 475 -1.64 46.82 25.83
N PRO A 476 -1.89 47.93 25.09
CA PRO A 476 -2.35 49.20 25.67
C PRO A 476 -3.88 49.27 25.85
N ASP A 477 -4.35 50.15 26.74
CA ASP A 477 -5.75 50.24 27.23
C ASP A 477 -6.26 51.70 27.27
N SER A 478 -7.56 51.88 26.96
CA SER A 478 -8.45 53.03 27.23
C SER A 478 -9.81 52.73 26.55
N ASP A 479 -11.00 52.71 27.18
CA ASP A 479 -11.50 53.67 28.16
C ASP A 479 -12.79 53.20 28.90
N ARG A 480 -13.28 54.00 29.85
CA ARG A 480 -14.50 53.79 30.69
C ARG A 480 -15.30 55.12 30.79
N PRO A 481 -16.51 55.23 31.40
CA PRO A 481 -17.07 54.53 32.58
C PRO A 481 -18.56 54.11 32.40
N ALA A 482 -19.43 53.78 33.38
CA ALA A 482 -19.41 53.96 34.83
C ALA A 482 -20.40 53.04 35.62
N VAL A 483 -20.13 52.83 36.94
CA VAL A 483 -21.10 52.80 38.08
C VAL A 483 -22.18 51.67 38.14
N THR A 484 -22.43 50.94 39.25
CA THR A 484 -21.71 50.61 40.52
C THR A 484 -22.38 49.44 41.28
N ARG A 485 -21.57 48.54 41.90
CA ARG A 485 -21.74 47.87 43.24
C ARG A 485 -23.00 46.97 43.46
N THR A 486 -23.06 46.00 44.39
CA THR A 486 -22.21 45.67 45.56
C THR A 486 -22.16 44.16 45.88
N ASP A 487 -21.07 43.72 46.51
CA ASP A 487 -20.76 42.43 47.19
C ASP A 487 -21.66 42.04 48.39
N PRO A 488 -21.45 40.88 49.10
CA PRO A 488 -21.05 39.50 48.68
C PRO A 488 -21.83 38.36 49.42
N ALA A 489 -21.45 37.07 49.23
CA ALA A 489 -21.15 36.05 50.28
C ALA A 489 -21.51 34.56 49.97
N ARG A 490 -20.76 33.63 50.60
CA ARG A 490 -21.02 32.18 50.83
C ARG A 490 -21.69 32.00 52.24
N PRO A 491 -22.05 30.79 52.80
CA PRO A 491 -21.76 29.40 52.39
C PRO A 491 -22.89 28.30 52.57
N HIS A 492 -22.56 27.07 52.12
CA HIS A 492 -22.92 25.70 52.60
C HIS A 492 -24.39 25.19 52.89
N THR A 493 -24.65 24.01 52.29
CA THR A 493 -25.55 22.86 52.63
C THR A 493 -26.22 22.76 54.01
N PRO A 494 -27.47 22.24 54.12
CA PRO A 494 -27.71 20.78 54.18
C PRO A 494 -29.04 20.25 53.53
N GLY A 495 -29.26 18.92 53.58
CA GLY A 495 -30.57 18.24 53.41
C GLY A 495 -30.95 17.48 54.70
N PRO A 496 -31.80 16.41 54.72
CA PRO A 496 -32.63 15.81 53.64
C PRO A 496 -34.11 15.55 54.05
N THR A 497 -34.97 15.09 53.13
CA THR A 497 -36.25 14.31 53.28
C THR A 497 -36.90 14.19 51.88
N GLY A 498 -37.87 13.32 51.55
CA GLY A 498 -38.55 12.20 52.22
C GLY A 498 -39.45 11.42 51.21
N ARG A 499 -39.81 10.15 51.48
CA ARG A 499 -40.60 9.24 50.59
C ARG A 499 -42.12 9.31 50.93
N PRO A 500 -43.09 8.82 50.10
CA PRO A 500 -43.37 7.37 50.01
C PRO A 500 -44.08 6.83 48.71
N ALA A 501 -44.58 5.58 48.83
CA ALA A 501 -45.40 4.70 47.97
C ALA A 501 -46.58 5.32 47.16
N ARG A 502 -47.14 4.72 46.07
CA ARG A 502 -47.30 3.33 45.53
C ARG A 502 -48.63 2.60 45.88
N THR A 503 -49.62 2.70 44.97
CA THR A 503 -50.72 1.73 44.69
C THR A 503 -50.95 1.67 43.16
N THR A 504 -51.47 0.66 42.43
CA THR A 504 -52.10 -0.69 42.60
C THR A 504 -53.63 -0.79 42.54
N GLY A 505 -54.18 -1.31 41.43
CA GLY A 505 -55.57 -1.76 41.23
C GLY A 505 -55.75 -2.63 39.95
N LYS A 506 -56.72 -3.56 39.91
CA LYS A 506 -56.97 -4.52 38.79
C LYS A 506 -58.48 -4.81 38.59
N GLY A 507 -58.87 -5.17 37.36
CA GLY A 507 -60.18 -5.80 37.01
C GLY A 507 -60.61 -5.40 35.58
N VAL A 508 -60.68 -6.21 34.50
CA VAL A 508 -60.92 -7.65 34.19
C VAL A 508 -62.38 -7.98 33.80
N ALA A 509 -62.64 -8.13 32.49
CA ALA A 509 -63.70 -8.97 31.92
C ALA A 509 -63.47 -9.30 30.40
N ARG A 510 -64.21 -10.21 29.74
CA ARG A 510 -64.01 -11.69 29.75
C ARG A 510 -64.71 -12.40 28.56
N ARG A 511 -63.97 -13.00 27.59
CA ARG A 511 -64.35 -14.11 26.66
C ARG A 511 -63.20 -14.27 25.64
N ARG A 512 -62.58 -15.42 25.32
CA ARG A 512 -62.77 -16.88 25.51
C ARG A 512 -63.61 -17.62 24.46
N VAL A 513 -62.90 -18.24 23.50
CA VAL A 513 -63.24 -19.47 22.74
C VAL A 513 -62.03 -20.43 22.87
N THR A 514 -62.17 -21.73 22.55
CA THR A 514 -61.30 -22.80 23.07
C THR A 514 -60.92 -23.91 22.07
N GLY A 515 -59.71 -24.47 22.24
CA GLY A 515 -59.14 -25.64 21.52
C GLY A 515 -57.62 -25.48 21.49
N SER A 516 -56.73 -26.32 22.03
CA SER A 516 -56.68 -27.78 22.28
C SER A 516 -56.50 -28.60 20.98
N GLY A 517 -55.41 -29.36 20.79
CA GLY A 517 -54.30 -29.61 21.73
C GLY A 517 -53.08 -30.37 21.15
N LYS A 518 -52.31 -30.98 22.05
CA LYS A 518 -51.04 -31.74 21.83
C LYS A 518 -51.20 -32.79 20.70
N ALA A 519 -50.26 -33.05 19.79
CA ALA A 519 -48.80 -33.26 19.89
C ALA A 519 -48.36 -34.61 20.51
N ARG A 520 -47.79 -35.52 19.70
CA ARG A 520 -46.80 -36.53 20.10
C ARG A 520 -46.05 -37.14 18.91
N GLN A 521 -44.92 -37.78 19.20
CA GLN A 521 -44.07 -38.53 18.26
C GLN A 521 -44.32 -40.04 18.39
N GLY A 522 -44.11 -40.77 17.29
CA GLY A 522 -43.37 -42.05 17.27
C GLY A 522 -44.08 -43.36 17.66
N GLY A 523 -43.76 -44.41 16.89
CA GLY A 523 -43.68 -45.80 17.36
C GLY A 523 -44.79 -46.76 16.90
N GLU A 524 -44.40 -47.68 16.00
CA GLU A 524 -44.85 -49.10 15.90
C GLU A 524 -46.36 -49.38 15.67
N ALA A 525 -46.71 -50.13 14.60
CA ALA A 525 -46.98 -51.58 14.58
C ALA A 525 -48.10 -52.04 15.56
N GLY A 526 -49.07 -52.88 15.17
CA GLY A 526 -49.35 -53.51 13.88
C GLY A 526 -50.53 -54.51 14.02
N GLU A 527 -51.19 -54.83 12.90
CA GLU A 527 -52.13 -55.94 12.64
C GLU A 527 -53.31 -56.30 13.61
N THR A 528 -54.45 -56.59 12.94
CA THR A 528 -55.58 -57.46 13.35
C THR A 528 -56.64 -56.98 14.37
N GLU A 529 -57.84 -57.54 14.18
CA GLU A 529 -59.13 -57.12 14.73
C GLU A 529 -59.62 -58.07 15.85
N ALA A 530 -60.44 -57.54 16.77
CA ALA A 530 -61.47 -58.26 17.54
C ALA A 530 -62.54 -57.28 18.06
#